data_AF-A0A0C9T428-F1
#
_entry.id   AF-A0A0C9T428-F1
#
_cell.length_a   1.000
_cell.length_b   1.000
_cell.length_c   1.000
_cell.angle_alpha   90.00
_cell.angle_beta   90.00
_cell.angle_gamma   90.00
#
_symmetry.space_group_name_H-M   'P 1'
#
loop_
_entity.id
_entity.type
_entity.pdbx_description
1 polymer ?
#
loop_
_entity_poly.entity_id
_entity_poly.type
_entity_poly.pdbx_seq_one_letter_code
_entity_poly.pdbx_strand_id
1 'polypeptide(L)' 'TRWNDPSNPAQIEEIILKIDIGPDFTDKQRRKVLRLVYEFVDTFALSLSEVIPVSFM' A
#
# COMPACT_ATOMS: atom_id res chain seq x y z
N THR A 1 9.32 -10.72 17.54
CA THR A 1 7.91 -11.11 17.35
C THR A 1 7.18 -9.93 16.74
N ARG A 2 6.31 -10.19 15.76
CA ARG A 2 5.37 -9.33 15.02
C ARG A 2 4.72 -8.17 15.84
N TRP A 3 5.51 -7.17 16.24
CA TRP A 3 5.12 -6.05 17.12
C TRP A 3 5.83 -4.73 16.75
N ASN A 4 6.08 -4.51 15.46
CA ASN A 4 6.26 -3.13 15.00
C ASN A 4 4.86 -2.65 14.67
N ASP A 5 4.38 -1.62 15.37
CA ASP A 5 3.04 -1.04 15.18
C ASP A 5 2.70 -0.95 13.69
N PRO A 6 1.78 -1.77 13.18
CA PRO A 6 1.43 -1.78 11.75
C PRO A 6 0.74 -0.48 11.31
N SER A 7 0.29 0.29 12.29
CA SER A 7 -0.55 1.46 12.13
C SER A 7 0.20 2.78 12.28
N ASN A 8 1.53 2.82 12.07
CA ASN A 8 2.24 4.09 12.05
C ASN A 8 1.70 4.93 10.87
N PRO A 9 1.04 6.09 11.12
CA PRO A 9 0.42 6.88 10.06
C PRO A 9 1.41 7.28 8.96
N ALA A 10 2.69 7.49 9.30
CA ALA A 10 3.72 7.79 8.31
C ALA A 10 3.97 6.63 7.34
N GLN A 11 3.88 5.38 7.82
CA GLN A 11 4.05 4.18 7.00
C GLN A 11 2.83 3.97 6.08
N ILE A 12 1.63 4.26 6.58
CA ILE A 12 0.39 4.21 5.80
C ILE A 12 0.45 5.22 4.64
N GLU A 13 0.88 6.45 4.93
CA GLU A 13 1.06 7.49 3.91
C GLU A 13 2.08 7.07 2.85
N GLU A 14 3.22 6.51 3.25
CA GLU A 14 4.25 6.02 2.31
C GLU A 14 3.72 4.92 1.38
N ILE A 15 2.92 3.99 1.91
CA ILE A 15 2.29 2.91 1.13
C ILE A 15 1.27 3.49 0.14
N ILE A 16 0.42 4.42 0.59
CA ILE A 16 -0.56 5.08 -0.29
C ILE A 16 0.15 5.86 -1.41
N LEU A 17 1.26 6.55 -1.11
CA LEU A 17 2.04 7.27 -2.11
C LEU A 17 2.68 6.35 -3.17
N LYS A 18 2.96 5.09 -2.81
CA LYS A 18 3.53 4.08 -3.72
C LYS A 18 2.48 3.38 -4.58
N ILE A 19 1.19 3.57 -4.29
CA ILE A 19 0.10 2.92 -5.03
C ILE A 19 -0.35 3.85 -6.15
N ASP A 20 -0.07 3.44 -7.38
CA ASP A 20 -0.64 4.05 -8.58
C ASP A 20 -1.95 3.35 -8.95
N ILE A 21 -3.02 4.13 -9.14
CA ILE A 21 -4.33 3.63 -9.56
C ILE A 21 -4.59 4.12 -10.98
N GLY A 22 -4.61 3.16 -11.91
CA GLY A 22 -4.80 3.42 -13.35
C GLY A 22 -6.04 4.25 -13.68
N PRO A 23 -6.07 4.92 -14.85
CA PRO A 23 -7.10 5.88 -15.24
C PRO A 23 -8.51 5.28 -15.35
N ASP A 24 -8.62 3.96 -15.47
CA ASP A 24 -9.89 3.23 -15.66
C ASP A 24 -10.82 3.24 -14.43
N PHE A 25 -10.36 3.81 -13.32
CA PHE A 25 -11.16 3.95 -12.10
C PHE A 25 -11.81 5.33 -11.99
N THR A 26 -13.13 5.33 -11.85
CA THR A 26 -13.89 6.50 -11.40
C THR A 26 -13.50 6.92 -9.98
N ASP A 27 -13.70 8.18 -9.61
CA ASP A 27 -13.36 8.68 -8.27
C ASP A 27 -13.99 7.88 -7.13
N LYS A 28 -15.20 7.35 -7.35
CA LYS A 28 -15.89 6.50 -6.38
C LYS A 28 -15.17 5.16 -6.20
N GLN A 29 -14.64 4.58 -7.28
CA GLN A 29 -13.88 3.34 -7.19
C GLN A 29 -12.48 3.59 -6.62
N ARG A 30 -11.81 4.70 -7.00
CA ARG A 30 -10.54 5.11 -6.40
C ARG A 30 -10.63 5.22 -4.88
N ARG A 31 -11.67 5.88 -4.36
CA ARG A 31 -11.91 5.96 -2.91
C ARG A 31 -12.14 4.59 -2.26
N LYS A 32 -12.81 3.65 -2.94
CA LYS A 32 -13.00 2.28 -2.43
C LYS A 32 -11.68 1.52 -2.36
N VAL A 33 -10.84 1.65 -3.38
CA VAL A 33 -9.51 1.04 -3.42
C VAL A 33 -8.64 1.59 -2.29
N LEU A 34 -8.58 2.91 -2.12
CA LEU A 34 -7.82 3.53 -1.03
C LEU A 34 -8.31 3.12 0.36
N ARG A 35 -9.62 2.99 0.54
CA ARG A 35 -10.19 2.47 1.80
C ARG A 35 -9.77 1.03 2.07
N LEU A 36 -9.76 0.19 1.03
CA LEU A 36 -9.29 -1.19 1.14
C LEU A 36 -7.80 -1.26 1.51
N VAL A 37 -6.98 -0.45 0.85
CA VAL A 37 -5.55 -0.34 1.16
C VAL A 37 -5.33 0.07 2.62
N TYR A 38 -6.10 1.04 3.11
CA TYR A 38 -6.04 1.48 4.50
C TYR A 38 -6.42 0.37 5.49
N GLU A 39 -7.46 -0.41 5.18
CA GLU A 39 -7.93 -1.53 6.03
C GLU A 39 -6.93 -2.70 6.07
N PHE A 40 -6.15 -2.89 5.01
CA PHE A 40 -5.20 -3.99 4.87
C PHE A 40 -3.73 -3.52 4.84
N VAL A 41 -3.43 -2.36 5.43
CA VAL A 41 -2.10 -1.73 5.31
C VAL A 41 -0.97 -2.63 5.81
N ASP A 42 -1.22 -3.41 6.86
CA ASP A 42 -0.29 -4.40 7.41
C ASP A 42 0.13 -5.44 6.36
N THR A 43 -0.81 -5.88 5.53
CA THR A 43 -0.59 -6.85 4.45
C THR A 43 0.27 -6.23 3.35
N PHE A 44 0.01 -4.97 2.99
CA PHE A 44 0.80 -4.25 2.00
C PHE A 44 2.21 -3.92 2.52
N ALA A 45 2.34 -3.57 3.79
CA ALA A 45 3.63 -3.33 4.45
C ALA A 45 4.53 -4.57 4.41
N LEU A 46 3.96 -5.76 4.63
CA LEU A 46 4.66 -7.04 4.52
C LEU A 46 5.02 -7.38 3.07
N SER A 47 4.08 -7.20 2.13
CA SER A 47 4.30 -7.52 0.71
C SER A 47 5.34 -6.62 0.04
N LEU A 48 5.38 -5.31 0.38
CA LEU A 48 6.37 -4.37 -0.17
C LEU A 48 7.80 -4.66 0.34
N SER A 49 7.96 -5.32 1.49
CA SER A 49 9.27 -5.73 1.98
C SER A 49 9.87 -6.92 1.22
N GLU A 50 9.05 -7.68 0.48
CA GLU A 50 9.44 -8.92 -0.19
C GLU A 50 9.66 -8.73 -1.70
N VAL A 51 9.14 -7.64 -2.28
CA VAL A 51 9.38 -7.26 -3.68
C VAL A 51 10.64 -6.39 -3.77
N ILE A 52 11.79 -7.04 -3.80
CA ILE A 52 13.03 -6.41 -4.25
C ILE A 52 12.86 -6.13 -5.75
N PRO A 53 13.07 -4.89 -6.23
CA PRO A 53 13.03 -4.62 -7.66
C PRO A 53 14.09 -5.50 -8.34
N VAL A 54 13.64 -6.42 -9.19
CA VAL A 54 14.55 -7.15 -10.08
C VAL A 54 15.11 -6.09 -11.03
N SER A 55 16.37 -5.71 -10.82
CA SER A 55 17.12 -4.93 -11.78
C SER A 55 17.21 -5.78 -13.05
N PHE A 56 16.46 -5.39 -14.08
CA PHE A 56 16.73 -5.88 -15.43
C PHE A 56 18.02 -5.21 -15.87
N MET A 57 19.13 -5.92 -15.67
CA MET A 57 20.47 -5.57 -16.14
C MET A 57 20.79 -6.40 -17.39
#